data_AF-A0A3M1QRQ2-F1
#
_entry.id   AF-A0A3M1QRQ2-F1
#
_cell.length_a   1.000
_cell.length_b   1.000
_cell.length_c   1.000
_cell.angle_alpha   90.00
_cell.angle_beta   90.00
_cell.angle_gamma   90.00
#
_symmetry.space_group_name_H-M   'P 1'
#
loop_
_entity.id
_entity.type
_entity.pdbx_description
1 polymer ?
#
loop_
_entity_poly.entity_id
_entity_poly.type
_entity_poly.pdbx_seq_one_letter_code
_entity_poly.pdbx_strand_id
1 'polypeptide(L)' 'MPHIICTLDPISLHEVEDPAHHPSVHEGRGEDEITIYFENERNRDLYLATPTEHPCGDLGLNLSNPTEEWIDNG' A
#
# COMPACT_ATOMS: atom_id res chain seq x y z
N MET A 1 11.86 7.25 -15.70
CA MET A 1 11.49 7.03 -14.29
C MET A 1 10.25 6.16 -14.32
N PRO A 2 10.26 4.97 -13.72
CA PRO A 2 9.05 4.15 -13.64
C PRO A 2 8.05 4.86 -12.73
N HIS A 3 6.81 4.99 -13.20
CA HIS A 3 5.69 5.53 -12.43
C HIS A 3 4.70 4.37 -12.27
N ILE A 4 4.38 4.02 -11.02
CA ILE A 4 3.51 2.88 -10.74
C ILE A 4 2.07 3.36 -10.75
N ILE A 5 1.21 2.70 -11.51
CA ILE A 5 -0.21 2.99 -11.57
C ILE A 5 -0.96 1.81 -10.96
N CYS A 6 -1.80 2.08 -9.97
CA CYS A 6 -2.70 1.12 -9.36
C CYS A 6 -4.14 1.53 -9.66
N THR A 7 -4.82 0.74 -10.51
CA THR A 7 -6.24 0.91 -10.84
C THR A 7 -7.15 0.04 -9.98
N LEU A 8 -6.60 -0.85 -9.15
CA LEU A 8 -7.38 -1.64 -8.22
C LEU A 8 -7.62 -0.83 -6.95
N ASP A 9 -8.88 -0.48 -6.67
CA ASP A 9 -9.26 0.23 -5.44
C ASP A 9 -8.91 -0.64 -4.22
N PRO A 10 -8.02 -0.20 -3.32
CA PRO A 10 -7.59 -1.00 -2.18
C PRO A 10 -8.66 -1.19 -1.11
N ILE A 11 -9.75 -0.41 -1.15
CA ILE A 11 -10.87 -0.47 -0.19
C ILE A 11 -11.96 -1.39 -0.71
N SER A 12 -12.41 -1.20 -1.97
CA SER A 12 -13.48 -2.03 -2.53
C SER A 12 -12.99 -3.30 -3.25
N LEU A 13 -11.68 -3.39 -3.56
CA LEU A 13 -11.08 -4.44 -4.38
C LEU A 13 -11.70 -4.52 -5.79
N HIS A 14 -12.26 -3.42 -6.26
CA HIS A 14 -12.78 -3.30 -7.62
C HIS A 14 -11.81 -2.55 -8.51
N GLU A 15 -11.77 -2.95 -9.77
CA GLU A 15 -10.93 -2.30 -10.75
C GLU A 15 -11.61 -1.02 -11.27
N VAL A 16 -10.87 0.07 -11.26
CA VAL A 16 -11.31 1.37 -11.75
C VAL A 16 -11.11 1.42 -13.26
N GLU A 17 -12.20 1.29 -14.02
CA GLU A 17 -12.17 1.25 -15.48
C GLU A 17 -11.87 2.62 -16.12
N ASP A 18 -12.26 3.73 -15.47
CA ASP A 18 -12.07 5.10 -15.98
C ASP A 18 -11.26 5.98 -15.00
N PRO A 19 -9.95 5.73 -14.85
CA PRO A 19 -9.11 6.46 -13.89
C PRO A 19 -9.09 7.98 -14.12
N ALA A 20 -9.36 8.48 -15.33
CA ALA A 20 -9.35 9.91 -15.64
C ALA A 20 -10.51 10.67 -14.98
N HIS A 21 -11.63 10.00 -14.68
CA HIS A 21 -12.81 10.59 -14.05
C HIS A 21 -13.01 10.14 -12.59
N HIS A 22 -12.06 9.39 -12.06
CA HIS A 22 -12.12 8.82 -10.72
C HIS A 22 -11.12 9.50 -9.78
N PRO A 23 -11.43 9.57 -8.47
CA PRO A 23 -10.52 10.13 -7.48
C PRO A 23 -9.21 9.33 -7.42
N SER A 24 -8.09 10.02 -7.19
CA SER A 24 -6.78 9.40 -7.05
C SER A 24 -5.95 10.02 -5.94
N VAL A 25 -4.95 9.27 -5.48
CA VAL A 25 -3.93 9.71 -4.53
C VAL A 25 -2.57 9.43 -5.15
N HIS A 26 -1.65 10.39 -4.99
CA HIS A 26 -0.26 10.24 -5.38
C HIS A 26 0.59 10.09 -4.13
N GLU A 27 1.34 9.00 -4.04
CA GLU A 27 2.22 8.70 -2.93
C GLU A 27 3.65 8.43 -3.40
N GLY A 28 4.60 8.56 -2.46
CA GLY A 28 6.02 8.39 -2.74
C GLY A 28 6.65 9.59 -3.45
N ARG A 29 7.93 9.45 -3.81
CA ARG A 29 8.73 10.44 -4.54
C ARG A 29 9.80 9.73 -5.35
N GLY A 30 10.13 10.25 -6.53
CA GLY A 30 11.25 9.76 -7.33
C GLY A 30 10.95 8.42 -8.00
N GLU A 31 11.68 7.36 -7.64
CA GLU A 31 11.54 6.03 -8.24
C GLU A 31 10.40 5.20 -7.62
N ASP A 32 9.97 5.58 -6.41
CA ASP A 32 8.87 4.94 -5.67
C ASP A 32 7.55 5.72 -5.81
N GLU A 33 7.40 6.51 -6.88
CA GLU A 33 6.18 7.27 -7.13
C GLU A 33 5.05 6.34 -7.61
N ILE A 34 3.92 6.39 -6.90
CA ILE A 34 2.73 5.60 -7.21
C ILE A 34 1.47 6.48 -7.24
N THR A 35 0.62 6.22 -8.23
CA THR A 35 -0.74 6.77 -8.31
C THR A 35 -1.76 5.66 -8.06
N ILE A 36 -2.63 5.86 -7.09
CA ILE A 36 -3.70 4.93 -6.72
C ILE A 36 -5.04 5.56 -7.10
N TYR A 37 -5.83 4.87 -7.91
CA TYR A 37 -7.18 5.29 -8.30
C TYR A 37 -8.24 4.60 -7.43
N PHE A 38 -9.32 5.31 -7.14
CA PHE A 38 -10.41 4.85 -6.28
C PHE A 38 -11.75 4.87 -7.02
N GLU A 39 -12.61 3.93 -6.70
CA GLU A 39 -13.96 3.82 -7.26
C GLU A 39 -14.81 5.05 -6.91
N ASN A 40 -14.58 5.67 -5.75
CA ASN A 40 -15.32 6.84 -5.30
C ASN A 40 -14.56 7.63 -4.21
N GLU A 41 -15.02 8.85 -3.91
CA GLU A 41 -14.35 9.72 -2.92
C GLU A 41 -14.37 9.14 -1.50
N ARG A 42 -15.41 8.39 -1.16
CA ARG A 42 -15.49 7.75 0.16
C ARG A 42 -14.37 6.73 0.36
N ASN A 43 -14.03 5.94 -0.66
CA ASN A 43 -12.93 4.99 -0.61
C ASN A 43 -11.59 5.71 -0.49
N ARG A 44 -11.37 6.79 -1.24
CA ARG A 44 -10.20 7.66 -1.09
C ARG A 44 -10.06 8.18 0.35
N ASP A 45 -11.15 8.71 0.91
CA ASP A 45 -11.12 9.30 2.25
C ASP A 45 -10.89 8.22 3.32
N LEU A 46 -11.46 7.02 3.17
CA LEU A 46 -11.18 5.87 4.03
C LEU A 46 -9.71 5.43 3.93
N TYR A 47 -9.15 5.41 2.72
CA TYR A 47 -7.74 5.10 2.51
C TYR A 47 -6.82 6.11 3.21
N LEU A 48 -7.07 7.41 3.05
CA LEU A 48 -6.30 8.48 3.70
C LEU A 48 -6.51 8.53 5.23
N ALA A 49 -7.68 8.13 5.71
CA ALA A 49 -7.98 8.05 7.15
C ALA A 49 -7.46 6.76 7.79
N THR A 50 -7.14 5.74 7.00
CA THR A 50 -6.51 4.53 7.50
C THR A 50 -5.12 4.94 7.99
N PRO A 51 -4.80 4.72 9.27
CA PRO A 51 -3.44 4.95 9.73
C PRO A 51 -2.55 4.00 8.95
N THR A 52 -1.82 4.53 7.98
CA THR A 52 -0.66 3.84 7.43
C THR A 52 0.29 3.72 8.61
N GLU A 53 0.38 2.52 9.16
CA GLU A 53 1.55 2.12 9.90
C GLU A 53 2.71 2.39 8.95
N HIS A 54 3.39 3.53 9.12
CA HIS A 54 4.68 3.73 8.50
C HIS A 54 5.58 2.72 9.24
N PRO A 55 5.99 1.58 8.66
CA PRO A 55 7.10 0.83 9.24
C PRO A 55 8.38 1.69 9.29
N CYS A 56 8.37 2.87 8.64
CA CYS A 56 9.40 3.90 8.73
C CYS A 56 9.10 4.99 9.79
N GLY A 57 8.43 4.62 10.88
CA GLY A 57 8.19 5.48 12.03
C GLY A 57 8.04 4.64 13.29
N ASP A 58 9.15 4.36 13.97
CA ASP A 58 9.25 3.77 15.32
C ASP A 58 8.32 2.59 15.62
N LEU A 59 8.02 1.74 14.63
CA LEU A 59 7.57 0.39 14.93
C LEU A 59 8.83 -0.41 15.21
N GLY A 60 9.19 -0.49 16.50
CA GLY A 60 10.19 -1.43 17.04
C GLY A 60 9.83 -2.90 16.83
N LEU A 61 9.17 -3.22 15.72
CA LEU A 61 8.92 -4.54 15.22
C LEU A 61 10.25 -5.05 14.68
N ASN A 62 10.90 -5.86 15.50
CA ASN A 62 12.01 -6.67 15.07
C ASN A 62 11.50 -7.63 13.99
N LEU A 63 11.70 -7.28 12.71
CA LEU A 63 11.39 -8.10 11.54
C LEU A 63 12.30 -9.33 11.40
N SER A 64 13.05 -9.69 12.46
CA SER A 64 13.57 -11.04 12.58
C SER A 64 12.37 -11.97 12.64
N ASN A 65 12.13 -12.68 11.55
CA ASN A 65 11.50 -13.98 11.64
C ASN A 65 12.66 -14.96 11.92
N PRO A 66 13.05 -15.22 13.19
CA PRO A 66 14.03 -16.27 13.43
C PRO A 66 13.38 -17.58 12.97
N THR A 67 13.77 -18.08 11.81
CA THR A 67 13.63 -19.49 11.55
C THR A 67 14.52 -20.17 12.59
N GLU A 68 13.92 -20.70 13.66
CA GLU A 68 14.56 -21.74 14.45
C GLU A 68 14.91 -22.85 13.46
N GLU A 69 16.17 -22.89 13.00
CA GLU A 69 16.74 -24.10 12.43
C GLU A 69 16.54 -25.17 13.50
N TRP A 70 15.61 -26.09 13.25
CA TRP A 70 15.44 -27.27 14.09
C TRP A 70 16.78 -28.00 14.11
N ILE A 71 17.54 -27.81 15.18
CA ILE A 71 18.73 -28.62 15.43
C ILE A 71 18.20 -30.01 15.79
N ASP A 72 18.16 -30.90 14.82
CA ASP A 72 17.91 -32.32 15.02
C ASP A 72 19.12 -32.90 15.79
N ASN A 73 18.98 -33.01 17.11
CA ASN A 73 19.88 -33.76 17.97
C ASN A 73 19.14 -35.01 18.48
N GLY A 74 19.16 -36.08 17.69
CA GLY A 74 18.64 -37.39 18.09
C GLY A 74 18.85 -38.47 17.06
#